data_AF-A0AAJ0IYS7-F1
#
_entry.id   AF-A0AAJ0IYS7-F1
#
_cell.length_a   1.000
_cell.length_b   1.000
_cell.length_c   1.000
_cell.angle_alpha   90.00
_cell.angle_beta   90.00
_cell.angle_gamma   90.00
#
_symmetry.space_group_name_H-M   'P 1'
#
loop_
_entity.id
_entity.type
_entity.pdbx_description
1 polymer ?
#
loop_
_entity_poly.entity_id
_entity_poly.type
_entity_poly.pdbx_seq_one_letter_code
_entity_poly.pdbx_strand_id
1 'polypeptide(L)'
;MGVLIYLVPAFALWALIATGLAFVRGRQLRAESGQLASTQDSLGRYQAALSQLKARAAATTLELESLQRSYTVLKQSLEQQEQDAAEQHDADTPEQVIPMVMVQRLDIANEIGTLFAHVARVARSLRRYSAYSRGHNAPEPSTARYDLHWLADCLHSFDQVGHALLRGNVAALITACQDLLSMYEHYLKDGSGYNSRDTFQRLSNDVPLSEATDALRSIIVKATLAQDVQDAVQDDAVAVVQ
;
A
#
# COMPACT_ATOMS: atom_id res chain seq x y z
N MET A 1 59.28 58.13 13.79
CA MET A 1 57.90 58.32 13.29
C MET A 1 57.58 57.58 11.99
N GLY A 2 58.55 57.05 11.21
CA GLY A 2 58.26 56.36 9.94
C GLY A 2 57.77 54.90 10.04
N VAL A 3 58.07 54.18 11.12
CA VAL A 3 57.74 52.75 11.26
C VAL A 3 56.25 52.51 11.59
N LEU A 4 55.60 53.45 12.28
CA LEU A 4 54.18 53.36 12.66
C LEU A 4 53.23 53.47 11.47
N ILE A 5 53.62 54.18 10.40
CA ILE A 5 52.78 54.40 9.21
C ILE A 5 52.60 53.10 8.41
N TYR A 6 53.58 52.20 8.42
CA TYR A 6 53.50 50.91 7.72
C TYR A 6 52.89 49.78 8.58
N LEU A 7 52.90 49.92 9.91
CA LEU A 7 52.32 48.93 10.82
C LEU A 7 50.79 48.90 10.75
N VAL A 8 50.15 50.07 10.67
CA VAL A 8 48.68 50.19 10.61
C VAL A 8 48.07 49.47 9.39
N PRO A 9 48.52 49.70 8.14
CA PRO A 9 47.97 48.99 6.98
C PRO A 9 48.32 47.49 6.99
N ALA A 10 49.48 47.10 7.54
CA ALA A 10 49.84 45.69 7.69
C ALA A 10 48.91 44.94 8.65
N PHE A 11 48.54 45.56 9.77
CA PHE A 11 47.55 45.00 10.69
C PHE A 11 46.14 44.94 10.09
N ALA A 12 45.74 45.95 9.32
CA ALA A 12 44.45 45.95 8.63
C ALA A 12 44.36 44.81 7.59
N LEU A 13 45.43 44.60 6.83
CA LEU A 13 45.51 43.49 5.87
C LEU A 13 45.42 42.13 6.59
N TRP A 14 46.16 41.96 7.69
CA TRP A 14 46.09 40.76 8.51
C TRP A 14 44.69 40.51 9.10
N ALA A 15 44.02 41.55 9.58
CA ALA A 15 42.66 41.46 10.10
C ALA A 15 41.66 41.02 9.03
N LEU A 16 41.78 41.54 7.80
CA LEU A 16 40.93 41.13 6.68
C LEU A 16 41.16 39.66 6.28
N ILE A 17 42.42 39.23 6.23
CA ILE A 17 42.79 37.83 5.94
C ILE A 17 42.25 36.90 7.03
N ALA A 18 42.43 37.26 8.31
CA ALA A 18 41.94 36.49 9.44
C ALA A 18 40.40 36.39 9.45
N THR A 19 39.71 37.48 9.14
CA THR A 19 38.25 37.51 9.06
C THR A 19 37.74 36.64 7.90
N GLY A 20 38.40 36.69 6.74
CA GLY A 20 38.09 35.83 5.60
C GLY A 20 38.26 34.34 5.93
N LEU A 21 39.38 33.97 6.55
CA LEU A 21 39.64 32.59 7.00
C LEU A 21 38.62 32.12 8.04
N ALA A 22 38.29 32.95 9.03
CA ALA A 22 37.30 32.64 10.04
C ALA A 22 35.91 32.43 9.42
N PHE A 23 35.54 33.24 8.43
CA PHE A 23 34.26 33.10 7.73
C PHE A 23 34.17 31.80 6.92
N VAL A 24 35.21 31.47 6.15
CA VAL A 24 35.27 30.23 5.36
C VAL A 24 35.23 29.01 6.27
N ARG A 25 36.06 29.00 7.33
CA ARG A 25 36.11 27.90 8.30
C ARG A 25 34.79 27.77 9.08
N GLY A 26 34.15 28.88 9.43
CA GLY A 26 32.84 28.87 10.08
C GLY A 26 31.73 28.32 9.18
N ARG A 27 31.77 28.60 7.87
CA ARG A 27 30.84 27.99 6.91
C ARG A 27 31.08 26.48 6.76
N GLN A 28 32.33 26.05 6.71
CA GLN A 28 32.68 24.63 6.62
C GLN A 28 32.22 23.87 7.87
N LEU A 29 32.49 24.40 9.07
CA LEU A 29 32.05 23.79 10.33
C LEU A 29 30.53 23.71 10.42
N ARG A 30 29.78 24.73 9.96
CA ARG A 30 28.32 24.66 9.90
C ARG A 30 27.81 23.60 8.93
N ALA A 31 28.49 23.38 7.80
CA ALA A 31 28.13 22.33 6.85
C ALA A 31 28.35 20.94 7.47
N GLU A 32 29.48 20.73 8.15
CA GLU A 32 29.80 19.49 8.85
C GLU A 32 28.84 19.24 10.04
N SER A 33 28.55 20.26 10.85
CA SER A 33 27.53 20.18 11.91
C SER A 33 26.14 19.84 11.37
N GLY A 34 25.78 20.38 10.21
CA GLY A 34 24.50 20.07 9.55
C GLY A 34 24.39 18.61 9.11
N GLN A 35 25.50 18.00 8.64
CA GLN A 35 25.55 16.58 8.29
C GLN A 35 25.48 15.67 9.53
N LEU A 36 26.12 16.05 10.63
CA LEU A 36 26.01 15.31 11.90
C LEU A 36 24.60 15.38 12.48
N ALA A 37 23.95 16.55 12.40
CA ALA A 37 22.57 16.69 12.85
C ALA A 37 21.58 15.86 12.00
N SER A 38 21.77 15.81 10.68
CA SER A 38 20.90 15.03 9.80
C SER A 38 21.07 13.51 9.98
N THR A 39 22.29 13.05 10.20
CA THR A 39 22.56 11.64 10.52
C THR A 39 21.98 11.24 11.87
N GLN A 40 22.13 12.08 12.90
CA GLN A 40 21.53 11.84 14.21
C GLN A 40 19.99 11.80 14.16
N ASP A 41 19.37 12.72 13.41
CA ASP A 41 17.91 12.72 13.20
C ASP A 41 17.44 11.45 12.47
N SER A 42 18.19 11.00 11.45
CA SER A 42 17.88 9.76 10.75
C SER A 42 17.96 8.54 11.67
N LEU A 43 18.97 8.46 12.54
CA LEU A 43 19.12 7.39 13.53
C LEU A 43 17.96 7.39 14.54
N GLY A 44 17.54 8.57 15.00
CA GLY A 44 16.38 8.71 15.87
C GLY A 44 15.10 8.18 15.22
N ARG A 45 14.88 8.50 13.94
CA ARG A 45 13.74 7.97 13.17
C ARG A 45 13.80 6.45 13.00
N TYR A 46 14.97 5.88 12.72
CA TYR A 46 15.13 4.43 12.64
C TYR A 46 14.88 3.75 13.98
N GLN A 47 15.37 4.31 15.09
CA GLN A 47 15.12 3.78 16.43
C GLN A 47 13.63 3.82 16.79
N ALA A 48 12.95 4.93 16.48
CA ALA A 48 11.50 5.06 16.68
C ALA A 48 10.73 4.01 15.87
N ALA A 49 11.05 3.85 14.58
CA ALA A 49 10.44 2.82 13.73
C ALA A 49 10.67 1.39 14.28
N LEU A 50 11.88 1.10 14.78
CA LEU A 50 12.21 -0.19 15.37
C LEU A 50 11.42 -0.45 16.66
N SER A 51 11.24 0.57 17.50
CA SER A 51 10.40 0.48 18.70
C SER A 51 8.93 0.24 18.35
N GLN A 52 8.42 0.88 17.29
CA GLN A 52 7.06 0.68 16.81
C GLN A 52 6.84 -0.72 16.24
N LEU A 53 7.81 -1.27 15.50
CA LEU A 53 7.76 -2.65 15.01
C LEU A 53 7.76 -3.65 16.16
N LYS A 54 8.58 -3.43 17.20
CA LYS A 54 8.57 -4.26 18.41
C LYS A 54 7.21 -4.22 19.13
N ALA A 55 6.60 -3.04 19.25
CA ALA A 55 5.28 -2.89 19.85
C ALA A 55 4.19 -3.62 19.04
N ARG A 56 4.24 -3.53 17.71
CA ARG A 56 3.33 -4.28 16.82
C ARG A 56 3.51 -5.79 16.96
N ALA A 57 4.74 -6.28 17.04
CA ALA A 57 5.01 -7.70 17.25
C ALA A 57 4.42 -8.20 18.59
N ALA A 58 4.57 -7.42 19.66
CA ALA A 58 3.97 -7.75 20.97
C ALA A 58 2.42 -7.71 20.95
N ALA A 59 1.83 -6.79 20.18
CA ALA A 59 0.38 -6.78 20.00
C ALA A 59 -0.11 -8.02 19.25
N THR A 60 0.57 -8.41 18.17
CA THR A 60 0.19 -9.61 17.39
C THR A 60 0.33 -10.90 18.20
N THR A 61 1.27 -11.01 19.14
CA THR A 61 1.38 -12.19 20.00
C THR A 61 0.20 -12.30 20.96
N LEU A 62 -0.31 -11.19 21.48
CA LEU A 62 -1.50 -11.18 22.35
C LEU A 62 -2.77 -11.54 21.57
N GLU A 63 -2.88 -11.09 20.32
CA GLU A 63 -3.98 -11.48 19.42
C GLU A 63 -3.96 -12.98 19.11
N LEU A 64 -2.78 -13.57 18.90
CA LEU A 64 -2.66 -15.02 18.69
C LEU A 64 -3.05 -15.81 19.94
N GLU A 65 -2.64 -15.37 21.12
CA GLU A 65 -3.04 -16.01 22.38
C GLU A 65 -4.55 -15.93 22.61
N SER A 66 -5.19 -14.79 22.31
CA SER A 66 -6.64 -14.65 22.44
C SER A 66 -7.39 -15.52 21.44
N LEU A 67 -6.89 -15.63 20.20
CA LEU A 67 -7.43 -16.49 19.17
C LEU A 67 -7.25 -17.98 19.50
N GLN A 68 -6.14 -18.34 20.13
CA GLN A 68 -5.92 -19.71 20.60
C GLN A 68 -6.90 -20.05 21.74
N ARG A 69 -7.17 -19.12 22.65
CA ARG A 69 -8.19 -19.32 23.71
C ARG A 69 -9.58 -19.49 23.12
N SER A 70 -9.98 -18.64 22.18
CA SER A 70 -11.30 -18.77 21.53
C SER A 70 -11.43 -20.10 20.78
N TYR A 71 -10.36 -20.55 20.11
CA TYR A 71 -10.32 -21.87 19.47
C TYR A 71 -10.49 -23.02 20.48
N THR A 72 -9.82 -22.96 21.64
CA THR A 72 -9.97 -24.00 22.66
C THR A 72 -11.37 -24.05 23.27
N VAL A 73 -11.99 -22.89 23.49
CA VAL A 73 -13.38 -22.81 23.97
C VAL A 73 -14.35 -23.35 22.92
N LEU A 74 -14.16 -22.98 21.65
CA LEU A 74 -14.97 -23.50 20.55
C LEU A 74 -14.86 -25.03 20.45
N LYS A 75 -13.64 -25.57 20.55
CA LYS A 75 -13.41 -27.03 20.54
C LYS A 75 -14.13 -27.72 21.69
N GLN A 76 -14.06 -27.17 22.90
CA GLN A 76 -14.79 -27.70 24.06
C GLN A 76 -16.31 -27.64 23.87
N SER A 77 -16.84 -26.55 23.32
CA SER A 77 -18.28 -26.45 23.03
C SER A 77 -18.75 -27.47 21.99
N LEU A 78 -17.89 -27.78 21.00
CA LEU A 78 -18.18 -28.76 19.96
C LEU A 78 -18.14 -30.19 20.53
N GLU A 79 -17.14 -30.50 21.35
CA GLU A 79 -17.06 -31.77 22.09
C GLU A 79 -18.25 -31.96 23.04
N GLN A 80 -18.69 -30.88 23.70
CA GLN A 80 -19.87 -30.89 24.56
C GLN A 80 -21.16 -31.08 23.76
N GLN A 81 -21.30 -30.43 22.59
CA GLN A 81 -22.42 -30.64 21.69
C GLN A 81 -22.46 -32.06 21.13
N GLU A 82 -21.30 -32.66 20.81
CA GLU A 82 -21.21 -34.06 20.39
C GLU A 82 -21.59 -35.03 21.52
N GLN A 83 -21.22 -34.71 22.77
CA GLN A 83 -21.62 -35.49 23.95
C GLN A 83 -23.12 -35.36 24.24
N ASP A 84 -23.67 -34.14 24.20
CA ASP A 84 -25.10 -33.88 24.36
C ASP A 84 -25.91 -34.55 23.23
N ALA A 85 -25.38 -34.56 22.00
CA ALA A 85 -25.97 -35.28 20.87
C ALA A 85 -25.88 -36.81 21.03
N ALA A 86 -24.81 -37.33 21.64
CA ALA A 86 -24.67 -38.76 21.96
C ALA A 86 -25.60 -39.20 23.10
N GLU A 87 -25.86 -38.33 24.08
CA GLU A 87 -26.87 -38.57 25.14
C GLU A 87 -28.31 -38.44 24.60
N GLN A 88 -28.55 -37.63 23.57
CA GLN A 88 -29.83 -37.55 22.85
C GLN A 88 -30.03 -38.68 21.83
N HIS A 89 -28.97 -39.40 21.43
CA HIS A 89 -29.06 -40.49 20.44
C HIS A 89 -29.64 -41.81 20.98
N ASP A 90 -30.06 -41.86 22.25
CA ASP A 90 -30.89 -42.95 22.80
C ASP A 90 -32.40 -42.65 22.72
N ALA A 91 -32.78 -41.48 22.16
CA ALA A 91 -34.17 -41.14 21.86
C ALA A 91 -34.28 -40.33 20.56
N ASP A 92 -34.55 -41.06 19.48
CA ASP A 92 -35.16 -40.59 18.22
C ASP A 92 -34.28 -39.77 17.25
N THR A 93 -33.83 -40.43 16.19
CA THR A 93 -33.42 -39.82 14.90
C THR A 93 -34.64 -39.17 14.21
N PRO A 94 -34.49 -38.03 13.50
CA PRO A 94 -33.76 -38.06 12.22
C PRO A 94 -32.85 -36.85 11.95
N GLU A 95 -31.75 -37.14 11.26
CA GLU A 95 -30.99 -36.27 10.35
C GLU A 95 -31.19 -34.75 10.49
N GLN A 96 -30.55 -34.13 11.49
CA GLN A 96 -30.33 -32.68 11.46
C GLN A 96 -29.07 -32.36 10.67
N VAL A 97 -29.34 -31.81 9.49
CA VAL A 97 -28.46 -31.11 8.56
C VAL A 97 -27.33 -30.37 9.29
N ILE A 98 -26.10 -30.78 9.02
CA ILE A 98 -24.90 -30.03 9.40
C ILE A 98 -25.08 -28.61 8.84
N PRO A 99 -25.11 -27.54 9.67
CA PRO A 99 -24.99 -26.19 9.15
C PRO A 99 -23.55 -26.09 8.70
N MET A 100 -23.32 -26.39 7.42
CA MET A 100 -22.10 -26.03 6.74
C MET A 100 -22.05 -24.51 6.87
N VAL A 101 -21.25 -24.03 7.82
CA VAL A 101 -20.88 -22.62 7.93
C VAL A 101 -20.21 -22.29 6.61
N MET A 102 -21.04 -21.88 5.66
CA MET A 102 -20.66 -21.38 4.36
C MET A 102 -20.00 -20.03 4.60
N VAL A 103 -18.75 -20.08 5.10
CA VAL A 103 -17.80 -19.03 4.79
C VAL A 103 -17.61 -19.15 3.28
N GLN A 104 -18.47 -18.49 2.51
CA GLN A 104 -18.26 -18.30 1.09
C GLN A 104 -16.97 -17.50 0.95
N ARG A 105 -15.88 -18.25 0.83
CA ARG A 105 -14.58 -17.68 0.57
C ARG A 105 -14.65 -17.16 -0.86
N LEU A 106 -14.73 -15.83 -0.99
CA LEU A 106 -14.72 -15.16 -2.27
C LEU A 106 -13.47 -15.61 -3.05
N ASP A 107 -13.67 -16.47 -4.07
CA ASP A 107 -12.58 -17.03 -4.86
C ASP A 107 -12.17 -16.07 -5.98
N ILE A 108 -11.29 -15.14 -5.61
CA ILE A 108 -10.74 -14.11 -6.50
C ILE A 108 -9.21 -14.22 -6.66
N ALA A 109 -8.61 -15.37 -6.32
CA ALA A 109 -7.15 -15.52 -6.30
C ALA A 109 -6.52 -15.25 -7.68
N ASN A 110 -7.17 -15.72 -8.76
CA ASN A 110 -6.69 -15.52 -10.13
C ASN A 110 -6.77 -14.05 -10.56
N GLU A 111 -7.86 -13.36 -10.21
CA GLU A 111 -8.05 -11.94 -10.49
C GLU A 111 -7.02 -11.10 -9.74
N ILE A 112 -6.81 -11.39 -8.45
CA ILE A 112 -5.77 -10.74 -7.65
C ILE A 112 -4.39 -10.98 -8.25
N GLY A 113 -4.07 -12.21 -8.67
CA GLY A 113 -2.82 -12.51 -9.37
C GLY A 113 -2.64 -11.69 -10.66
N THR A 114 -3.73 -11.50 -11.42
CA THR A 114 -3.74 -10.68 -12.63
C THR A 114 -3.49 -9.20 -12.31
N LEU A 115 -4.12 -8.66 -11.26
CA LEU A 115 -3.88 -7.29 -10.81
C LEU A 115 -2.45 -7.09 -10.30
N PHE A 116 -1.88 -8.05 -9.57
CA PHE A 116 -0.47 -7.99 -9.16
C PHE A 116 0.48 -8.01 -10.36
N ALA A 117 0.20 -8.82 -11.38
CA ALA A 117 0.97 -8.82 -12.62
C ALA A 117 0.89 -7.45 -13.32
N HIS A 118 -0.30 -6.83 -13.32
CA HIS A 118 -0.49 -5.48 -13.87
C HIS A 118 0.33 -4.43 -13.09
N VAL A 119 0.26 -4.43 -11.75
CA VAL A 119 1.07 -3.55 -10.89
C VAL A 119 2.57 -3.72 -11.18
N ALA A 120 3.05 -4.95 -11.36
CA ALA A 120 4.44 -5.22 -11.69
C ALA A 120 4.83 -4.66 -13.07
N ARG A 121 3.93 -4.69 -14.06
CA ARG A 121 4.14 -4.06 -15.37
C ARG A 121 4.21 -2.53 -15.27
N VAL A 122 3.29 -1.92 -14.53
CA VAL A 122 3.30 -0.46 -14.26
C VAL A 122 4.62 -0.05 -13.59
N ALA A 123 5.03 -0.77 -12.53
CA ALA A 123 6.28 -0.52 -11.83
C ALA A 123 7.51 -0.69 -12.73
N ARG A 124 7.50 -1.68 -13.63
CA ARG A 124 8.55 -1.88 -14.64
C ARG A 124 8.63 -0.71 -15.61
N SER A 125 7.49 -0.20 -16.09
CA SER A 125 7.43 0.97 -16.96
C SER A 125 7.96 2.21 -16.27
N LEU A 126 7.57 2.44 -15.01
CA LEU A 126 8.11 3.50 -14.16
C LEU A 126 9.64 3.42 -14.04
N ARG A 127 10.18 2.21 -13.82
CA ARG A 127 11.63 1.98 -13.73
C ARG A 127 12.36 2.32 -15.03
N ARG A 128 11.73 2.25 -16.21
CA ARG A 128 12.38 2.62 -17.49
C ARG A 128 12.72 4.12 -17.56
N TYR A 129 11.94 4.97 -16.90
CA TYR A 129 12.21 6.41 -16.82
C TYR A 129 13.28 6.76 -15.77
N SER A 130 13.59 5.84 -14.86
CA SER A 130 14.58 6.06 -13.80
C SER A 130 16.02 6.09 -14.31
N ALA A 131 16.90 6.72 -13.52
CA ALA A 131 18.35 6.74 -13.77
C ALA A 131 18.98 5.33 -13.84
N TYR A 132 18.36 4.31 -13.23
CA TYR A 132 18.83 2.93 -13.29
C TYR A 132 18.76 2.33 -14.70
N SER A 133 17.73 2.66 -15.47
CA SER A 133 17.54 2.09 -16.81
C SER A 133 18.09 3.01 -17.90
N ARG A 134 17.97 4.32 -17.70
CA ARG A 134 18.32 5.33 -18.69
C ARG A 134 19.79 5.77 -18.57
N GLY A 135 20.42 5.55 -17.41
CA GLY A 135 21.69 6.16 -17.05
C GLY A 135 21.53 7.59 -16.56
N HIS A 136 22.48 8.06 -15.75
CA HIS A 136 22.38 9.36 -15.05
C HIS A 136 22.29 10.58 -16.00
N ASN A 137 22.94 10.50 -17.17
CA ASN A 137 23.15 11.65 -18.07
C ASN A 137 22.41 11.53 -19.42
N ALA A 138 21.60 10.49 -19.62
CA ALA A 138 20.84 10.39 -20.85
C ALA A 138 19.81 11.54 -20.94
N PRO A 139 19.28 11.86 -22.14
CA PRO A 139 18.17 12.79 -22.31
C PRO A 139 16.85 12.15 -21.86
N GLU A 140 16.04 12.88 -21.10
CA GLU A 140 14.73 12.40 -20.64
C GLU A 140 13.71 12.56 -21.79
N PRO A 141 12.85 11.55 -22.05
CA PRO A 141 11.78 11.71 -23.03
C PRO A 141 10.92 12.93 -22.70
N SER A 142 10.51 13.70 -23.71
CA SER A 142 9.66 14.88 -23.52
C SER A 142 8.30 14.54 -22.88
N THR A 143 7.87 13.27 -22.97
CA THR A 143 6.63 12.75 -22.38
C THR A 143 6.79 12.22 -20.97
N ALA A 144 8.02 12.06 -20.47
CA ALA A 144 8.31 11.33 -19.23
C ALA A 144 7.56 11.89 -18.02
N ARG A 145 7.45 13.22 -17.91
CA ARG A 145 6.68 13.87 -16.84
C ARG A 145 5.21 13.42 -16.80
N TYR A 146 4.59 13.23 -17.96
CA TYR A 146 3.20 12.83 -18.07
C TYR A 146 3.06 11.33 -17.86
N ASP A 147 3.95 10.56 -18.49
CA ASP A 147 3.96 9.10 -18.36
C ASP A 147 4.15 8.71 -16.87
N LEU A 148 5.09 9.34 -16.17
CA LEU A 148 5.34 9.11 -14.74
C LEU A 148 4.14 9.51 -13.87
N HIS A 149 3.49 10.64 -14.16
CA HIS A 149 2.32 11.09 -13.42
C HIS A 149 1.19 10.05 -13.49
N TRP A 150 0.82 9.63 -14.69
CA TRP A 150 -0.28 8.68 -14.89
C TRP A 150 0.05 7.25 -14.45
N LEU A 151 1.31 6.82 -14.58
CA LEU A 151 1.73 5.54 -14.03
C LEU A 151 1.73 5.54 -12.49
N ALA A 152 2.10 6.64 -11.85
CA ALA A 152 2.04 6.77 -10.40
C ALA A 152 0.58 6.83 -9.90
N ASP A 153 -0.28 7.57 -10.60
CA ASP A 153 -1.71 7.66 -10.31
C ASP A 153 -2.38 6.27 -10.42
N CYS A 154 -2.03 5.51 -11.46
CA CYS A 154 -2.48 4.12 -11.61
C CYS A 154 -2.10 3.23 -10.41
N LEU A 155 -0.87 3.34 -9.89
CA LEU A 155 -0.45 2.58 -8.70
C LEU A 155 -1.16 3.06 -7.42
N HIS A 156 -1.37 4.37 -7.28
CA HIS A 156 -2.00 4.95 -6.11
C HIS A 156 -3.43 4.41 -5.92
N SER A 157 -4.18 4.27 -7.02
CA SER A 157 -5.57 3.82 -6.97
C SER A 157 -5.76 2.36 -6.58
N PHE A 158 -4.69 1.53 -6.57
CA PHE A 158 -4.75 0.17 -6.02
C PHE A 158 -4.77 0.12 -4.49
N ASP A 159 -4.41 1.22 -3.81
CA ASP A 159 -4.38 1.28 -2.34
C ASP A 159 -5.76 0.97 -1.72
N GLN A 160 -6.81 1.54 -2.29
CA GLN A 160 -8.18 1.33 -1.81
C GLN A 160 -8.64 -0.12 -1.99
N VAL A 161 -8.28 -0.76 -3.10
CA VAL A 161 -8.55 -2.19 -3.35
C VAL A 161 -7.82 -3.05 -2.31
N GLY A 162 -6.55 -2.77 -2.05
CA GLY A 162 -5.77 -3.47 -1.03
C GLY A 162 -6.38 -3.34 0.37
N HIS A 163 -6.81 -2.14 0.75
CA HIS A 163 -7.47 -1.90 2.03
C HIS A 163 -8.82 -2.60 2.15
N ALA A 164 -9.62 -2.63 1.09
CA ALA A 164 -10.89 -3.35 1.08
C ALA A 164 -10.70 -4.86 1.28
N LEU A 165 -9.69 -5.44 0.60
CA LEU A 165 -9.33 -6.85 0.74
C LEU A 165 -8.86 -7.20 2.16
N LEU A 166 -8.00 -6.38 2.76
CA LEU A 166 -7.49 -6.60 4.12
C LEU A 166 -8.60 -6.57 5.18
N ARG A 167 -9.62 -5.73 4.98
CA ARG A 167 -10.76 -5.61 5.90
C ARG A 167 -11.84 -6.68 5.66
N GLY A 168 -11.73 -7.46 4.58
CA GLY A 168 -12.76 -8.44 4.19
C GLY A 168 -14.11 -7.79 3.87
N ASN A 169 -14.14 -6.50 3.53
CA ASN A 169 -15.38 -5.76 3.27
C ASN A 169 -15.73 -5.84 1.78
N VAL A 170 -16.69 -6.70 1.44
CA VAL A 170 -17.13 -6.98 0.07
C VAL A 170 -17.72 -5.73 -0.60
N ALA A 171 -18.55 -4.96 0.11
CA ALA A 171 -19.12 -3.72 -0.42
C ALA A 171 -18.04 -2.67 -0.74
N ALA A 172 -17.08 -2.48 0.17
CA ALA A 172 -15.96 -1.58 -0.05
C ALA A 172 -15.06 -2.05 -1.21
N LEU A 173 -14.91 -3.37 -1.40
CA LEU A 173 -14.16 -3.94 -2.51
C LEU A 173 -14.84 -3.63 -3.85
N ILE A 174 -16.16 -3.82 -3.92
CA ILE A 174 -16.94 -3.49 -5.12
C ILE A 174 -16.77 -2.01 -5.48
N THR A 175 -16.95 -1.11 -4.50
CA THR A 175 -16.78 0.34 -4.73
C THR A 175 -15.37 0.68 -5.20
N ALA A 176 -14.33 0.17 -4.54
CA ALA A 176 -12.95 0.43 -4.93
C ALA A 176 -12.63 -0.07 -6.35
N CYS A 177 -13.15 -1.25 -6.71
CA CYS A 177 -13.00 -1.79 -8.08
C CYS A 177 -13.76 -0.96 -9.11
N GLN A 178 -14.97 -0.47 -8.79
CA GLN A 178 -15.76 0.40 -9.68
C GLN A 178 -15.07 1.74 -9.90
N ASP A 179 -14.53 2.36 -8.85
CA ASP A 179 -13.81 3.62 -8.92
C ASP A 179 -12.55 3.48 -9.80
N LEU A 180 -11.79 2.41 -9.60
CA LEU A 180 -10.60 2.12 -10.40
C LEU A 180 -10.95 1.89 -11.88
N LEU A 181 -12.05 1.19 -12.15
CA LEU A 181 -12.52 0.93 -13.51
C LEU A 181 -12.98 2.23 -14.19
N SER A 182 -13.72 3.08 -13.48
CA SER A 182 -14.13 4.41 -13.94
C SER A 182 -12.92 5.28 -14.28
N MET A 183 -11.88 5.25 -13.44
CA MET A 183 -10.63 5.96 -13.67
C MET A 183 -9.91 5.45 -14.93
N TYR A 184 -9.80 4.13 -15.13
CA TYR A 184 -9.19 3.57 -16.34
C TYR A 184 -9.98 3.90 -17.61
N GLU A 185 -11.30 3.93 -17.54
CA GLU A 185 -12.11 4.41 -18.66
C GLU A 185 -11.88 5.89 -18.94
N HIS A 186 -11.71 6.70 -17.90
CA HIS A 186 -11.38 8.11 -18.05
C HIS A 186 -10.04 8.30 -18.74
N TYR A 187 -9.02 7.52 -18.38
CA TYR A 187 -7.71 7.58 -19.03
C TYR A 187 -7.78 7.36 -20.54
N LEU A 188 -8.69 6.51 -21.02
CA LEU A 188 -8.85 6.23 -22.44
C LEU A 188 -9.64 7.30 -23.19
N LYS A 189 -10.44 8.10 -22.47
CA LYS A 189 -11.34 9.12 -23.04
C LYS A 189 -10.81 10.55 -22.86
N ASP A 190 -9.79 10.73 -22.02
CA ASP A 190 -9.20 12.03 -21.75
C ASP A 190 -8.70 12.69 -23.05
N GLY A 191 -9.10 13.95 -23.22
CA GLY A 191 -8.71 14.83 -24.32
C GLY A 191 -8.13 16.15 -23.83
N SER A 192 -7.79 16.23 -22.54
CA SER A 192 -7.16 17.40 -21.95
C SER A 192 -5.73 17.59 -22.47
N GLY A 193 -5.17 18.79 -22.28
CA GLY A 193 -3.78 19.10 -22.66
C GLY A 193 -2.71 18.26 -21.92
N TYR A 194 -3.11 17.47 -20.92
CA TYR A 194 -2.28 16.57 -20.11
C TYR A 194 -2.60 15.10 -20.41
N ASN A 195 -2.81 14.80 -21.68
CA ASN A 195 -3.53 13.62 -22.17
C ASN A 195 -3.05 12.25 -21.61
N SER A 196 -3.81 11.69 -20.66
CA SER A 196 -3.62 10.32 -20.16
C SER A 196 -3.81 9.27 -21.25
N ARG A 197 -4.68 9.53 -22.24
CA ARG A 197 -4.91 8.63 -23.38
C ARG A 197 -3.64 8.40 -24.17
N ASP A 198 -2.89 9.47 -24.47
CA ASP A 198 -1.66 9.36 -25.26
C ASP A 198 -0.59 8.56 -24.51
N THR A 199 -0.58 8.65 -23.17
CA THR A 199 0.30 7.86 -22.31
C THR A 199 -0.01 6.37 -22.42
N PHE A 200 -1.25 5.97 -22.18
CA PHE A 200 -1.65 4.56 -22.22
C PHE A 200 -1.73 3.99 -23.64
N GLN A 201 -1.88 4.83 -24.67
CA GLN A 201 -1.70 4.42 -26.06
C GLN A 201 -0.23 4.11 -26.35
N ARG A 202 0.71 4.99 -25.99
CA ARG A 202 2.15 4.73 -26.15
C ARG A 202 2.60 3.51 -25.37
N LEU A 203 2.14 3.37 -24.14
CA LEU A 203 2.53 2.29 -23.23
C LEU A 203 1.65 1.05 -23.35
N SER A 204 0.75 0.96 -24.33
CA SER A 204 -0.22 -0.13 -24.47
C SER A 204 0.40 -1.53 -24.48
N ASN A 205 1.59 -1.66 -25.09
CA ASN A 205 2.34 -2.93 -25.10
C ASN A 205 2.99 -3.27 -23.76
N ASP A 206 3.35 -2.27 -22.97
CA ASP A 206 4.04 -2.46 -21.69
C ASP A 206 3.05 -2.55 -20.51
N VAL A 207 1.94 -1.80 -20.59
CA VAL A 207 0.91 -1.66 -19.56
C VAL A 207 -0.47 -1.77 -20.24
N PRO A 208 -0.89 -2.99 -20.64
CA PRO A 208 -2.22 -3.18 -21.19
C PRO A 208 -3.27 -3.03 -20.07
N LEU A 209 -4.21 -2.10 -20.27
CA LEU A 209 -5.29 -1.85 -19.32
C LEU A 209 -6.42 -2.89 -19.43
N SER A 210 -6.57 -3.56 -20.58
CA SER A 210 -7.66 -4.52 -20.83
C SER A 210 -7.70 -5.65 -19.78
N GLU A 211 -6.58 -6.33 -19.59
CA GLU A 211 -6.48 -7.44 -18.62
C GLU A 211 -6.81 -7.01 -17.19
N ALA A 212 -6.39 -5.80 -16.80
CA ALA A 212 -6.71 -5.26 -15.48
C ALA A 212 -8.20 -4.91 -15.37
N THR A 213 -8.79 -4.28 -16.39
CA THR A 213 -10.22 -3.98 -16.40
C THR A 213 -11.07 -5.24 -16.35
N ASP A 214 -10.66 -6.31 -17.03
CA ASP A 214 -11.40 -7.58 -17.05
C ASP A 214 -11.32 -8.29 -15.70
N ALA A 215 -10.14 -8.29 -15.06
CA ALA A 215 -9.99 -8.78 -13.70
C ALA A 215 -10.85 -7.99 -12.70
N LEU A 216 -10.90 -6.65 -12.81
CA LEU A 216 -11.74 -5.82 -11.95
C LEU A 216 -13.23 -6.11 -12.16
N ARG A 217 -13.69 -6.26 -13.40
CA ARG A 217 -15.08 -6.66 -13.69
C ARG A 217 -15.39 -8.03 -13.10
N SER A 218 -14.48 -8.99 -13.23
CA SER A 218 -14.67 -10.34 -12.67
C SER A 218 -14.77 -10.29 -11.13
N ILE A 219 -13.93 -9.50 -10.46
CA ILE A 219 -14.02 -9.30 -9.01
C ILE A 219 -15.37 -8.72 -8.62
N ILE A 220 -15.82 -7.66 -9.31
CA ILE A 220 -17.12 -7.03 -9.03
C ILE A 220 -18.24 -8.06 -9.13
N VAL A 221 -18.31 -8.82 -10.24
CA VAL A 221 -19.36 -9.84 -10.44
C VAL A 221 -19.32 -10.91 -9.36
N LYS A 222 -18.13 -11.44 -9.02
CA LYS A 222 -17.99 -12.45 -7.97
C LYS A 222 -18.36 -11.91 -6.59
N ALA A 223 -17.97 -10.67 -6.31
CA ALA A 223 -18.25 -10.00 -5.04
C ALA A 223 -19.75 -9.71 -4.87
N THR A 224 -20.42 -9.23 -5.92
CA THR A 224 -21.88 -9.00 -5.89
C THR A 224 -22.65 -10.30 -5.71
N LEU A 225 -22.26 -11.36 -6.43
CA LEU A 225 -22.89 -12.68 -6.26
C LEU A 225 -22.70 -13.22 -4.84
N ALA A 226 -21.51 -13.07 -4.25
CA ALA A 226 -21.25 -13.50 -2.89
C ALA A 226 -22.07 -12.69 -1.87
N GLN A 227 -22.26 -11.39 -2.11
CA GLN A 227 -23.08 -10.52 -1.27
C GLN A 227 -24.57 -10.88 -1.36
N ASP A 228 -25.10 -11.09 -2.58
CA ASP A 228 -26.51 -11.46 -2.78
C ASP A 228 -26.85 -12.79 -2.08
N VAL A 229 -25.92 -13.77 -2.09
CA VAL A 229 -26.15 -15.04 -1.39
C VAL A 229 -26.04 -14.87 0.14
N GLN A 230 -25.17 -14.01 0.63
CA GLN A 230 -25.11 -13.69 2.07
C GLN A 230 -26.42 -13.04 2.53
N ASP A 231 -26.93 -12.08 1.78
CA ASP A 231 -28.18 -11.39 2.08
C ASP A 231 -29.37 -12.37 2.05
N ALA A 232 -29.43 -13.27 1.06
CA ALA A 232 -30.48 -14.28 0.97
C ALA A 232 -30.46 -15.31 2.12
N VAL A 233 -29.27 -15.76 2.55
CA VAL A 233 -29.13 -16.67 3.70
C VAL A 233 -29.52 -15.98 5.00
N GLN A 234 -29.22 -14.68 5.13
CA GLN A 234 -29.55 -13.91 6.32
C GLN A 234 -31.06 -13.65 6.43
N ASP A 235 -31.75 -13.39 5.32
CA ASP A 235 -33.21 -13.24 5.29
C ASP A 235 -33.93 -14.56 5.63
N ASP A 236 -33.44 -15.70 5.15
CA ASP A 236 -34.01 -17.03 5.45
C ASP A 236 -33.81 -17.41 6.93
N ALA A 237 -32.66 -17.06 7.51
CA ALA A 237 -32.39 -17.27 8.94
C ALA A 237 -33.27 -16.40 9.85
N VAL A 238 -33.67 -15.19 9.41
CA VAL A 238 -34.60 -14.32 10.15
C VAL A 238 -36.04 -14.83 10.03
N ALA A 239 -36.42 -15.43 8.90
CA ALA A 239 -37.74 -15.99 8.69
C ALA A 239 -38.00 -17.30 9.49
N VAL A 240 -36.96 -18.08 9.76
CA VAL A 240 -37.06 -19.34 10.54
C VAL A 240 -37.17 -19.11 12.06
N VAL A 241 -36.87 -17.89 12.53
CA VAL A 241 -36.90 -17.53 13.98
C VAL A 241 -38.22 -16.83 14.39
N GLN A 242 -39.14 -16.58 13.46
CA GLN A 242 -40.49 -16.07 13.73
C GLN A 242 -41.53 -17.18 13.78
#